data_AF-A0A9R1S605-F1
#
_entry.id   AF-A0A9R1S605-F1
#
_cell.length_a   1.000
_cell.length_b   1.000
_cell.length_c   1.000
_cell.angle_alpha   90.00
_cell.angle_beta   90.00
_cell.angle_gamma   90.00
#
_symmetry.space_group_name_H-M   'P 1'
#
loop_
_entity.id
_entity.type
_entity.pdbx_description
1 polymer ?
#
loop_
_entity_poly.entity_id
_entity_poly.type
_entity_poly.pdbx_seq_one_letter_code
_entity_poly.pdbx_strand_id
1 'polypeptide(L)'
;MATHFVLNTGAKIPSVGLGTWQSDPGVVGEAVYAAVKAGYRHIDCARAYNNEKEVGLALKKLFEEGVVKREDLFITSKLWCGHHAPEDVPEALGDSLNDLQLDYLDLYLIHWPFKIKKGTSIGNPENFLPPDIPATWGAMEKLHDAGKARAIGVSNFSSKKLGDLLAVARVPPAVDQVECHPTWQQSKLHSFCQSTGVHLLTTRFTWLNMDEW
;
A
#
# COMPACT_ATOMS: atom_id res chain seq x y z
N MET A 1 -0.29 8.17 -22.79
CA MET A 1 0.45 8.08 -21.51
C MET A 1 0.85 6.63 -21.30
N ALA A 2 1.96 6.35 -20.62
CA ALA A 2 2.29 4.97 -20.26
C ALA A 2 1.19 4.41 -19.34
N THR A 3 0.73 3.18 -19.60
CA THR A 3 -0.33 2.52 -18.81
C THR A 3 0.20 1.82 -17.57
N HIS A 4 1.52 1.72 -17.44
CA HIS A 4 2.22 1.06 -16.34
C HIS A 4 3.62 1.62 -16.16
N PHE A 5 4.17 1.40 -14.98
CA PHE A 5 5.58 1.61 -14.65
C PHE A 5 6.23 0.29 -14.25
N VAL A 6 7.54 0.16 -14.47
CA VAL A 6 8.29 -1.04 -14.07
C VAL A 6 8.92 -0.78 -12.69
N LEU A 7 8.61 -1.63 -11.73
CA LEU A 7 9.23 -1.61 -10.41
C LEU A 7 10.64 -2.21 -10.46
N ASN A 8 11.47 -1.94 -9.45
CA ASN A 8 12.80 -2.55 -9.33
C ASN A 8 12.76 -4.09 -9.19
N THR A 9 11.60 -4.67 -8.88
CA THR A 9 11.34 -6.12 -8.93
C THR A 9 11.11 -6.67 -10.35
N GLY A 10 10.96 -5.79 -11.35
CA GLY A 10 10.56 -6.13 -12.71
C GLY A 10 9.04 -6.21 -12.92
N ALA A 11 8.25 -6.15 -11.85
CA ALA A 11 6.79 -6.14 -11.93
C ALA A 11 6.28 -4.85 -12.58
N LYS A 12 5.12 -4.93 -13.25
CA LYS A 12 4.45 -3.79 -13.88
C LYS A 12 3.32 -3.29 -12.99
N ILE A 13 3.48 -2.11 -12.39
CA ILE A 13 2.42 -1.45 -11.64
C ILE A 13 1.56 -0.60 -12.60
N PRO A 14 0.23 -0.79 -12.67
CA PRO A 14 -0.64 0.07 -13.48
C PRO A 14 -0.56 1.52 -13.00
N SER A 15 -0.46 2.45 -13.96
CA SER A 15 -0.23 3.88 -13.67
C SER A 15 -1.40 4.58 -12.99
N VAL A 16 -2.58 3.97 -13.00
CA VAL A 16 -3.79 4.46 -12.34
C VAL A 16 -4.40 3.32 -11.53
N GLY A 17 -4.68 3.59 -10.26
CA GLY A 17 -5.36 2.68 -9.35
C GLY A 17 -6.54 3.35 -8.65
N LEU A 18 -7.49 2.54 -8.21
CA LEU A 18 -8.60 2.98 -7.36
C LEU A 18 -8.14 2.97 -5.90
N GLY A 19 -8.10 4.13 -5.25
CA GLY A 19 -7.90 4.21 -3.81
C GLY A 19 -9.20 3.95 -3.04
N THR A 20 -9.13 3.15 -1.97
CA THR A 20 -10.31 2.81 -1.14
C THR A 20 -10.35 3.52 0.21
N TRP A 21 -9.45 4.47 0.45
CA TRP A 21 -9.49 5.30 1.67
C TRP A 21 -10.77 6.14 1.71
N GLN A 22 -11.38 6.25 2.90
CA GLN A 22 -12.66 6.94 3.15
C GLN A 22 -13.86 6.43 2.34
N SER A 23 -13.73 5.28 1.67
CA SER A 23 -14.88 4.62 1.04
C SER A 23 -15.65 3.84 2.11
N ASP A 24 -16.88 4.27 2.39
CA ASP A 24 -17.70 3.66 3.43
C ASP A 24 -17.96 2.16 3.13
N PRO A 25 -17.98 1.32 4.19
CA PRO A 25 -18.52 -0.02 4.08
C PRO A 25 -19.93 0.01 3.49
N GLY A 26 -20.19 -0.82 2.48
CA GLY A 26 -21.45 -0.85 1.73
C GLY A 26 -21.40 -0.19 0.35
N VAL A 27 -20.47 0.73 0.10
CA VAL A 27 -20.28 1.33 -1.25
C VAL A 27 -18.96 0.93 -1.91
N VAL A 28 -17.93 0.63 -1.12
CA VAL A 28 -16.58 0.29 -1.64
C VAL A 28 -16.56 -0.94 -2.55
N GLY A 29 -17.40 -1.95 -2.27
CA GLY A 29 -17.48 -3.16 -3.10
C GLY A 29 -17.99 -2.86 -4.51
N GLU A 30 -19.06 -2.06 -4.61
CA GLU A 30 -19.61 -1.62 -5.90
C GLU A 30 -18.62 -0.72 -6.66
N ALA A 31 -17.91 0.17 -5.95
CA ALA A 31 -16.87 1.00 -6.54
C ALA A 31 -15.73 0.16 -7.14
N VAL A 32 -15.25 -0.86 -6.41
CA VAL A 32 -14.22 -1.80 -6.91
C VAL A 32 -14.74 -2.57 -8.12
N TYR A 33 -15.95 -3.12 -8.03
CA TYR A 33 -16.57 -3.88 -9.13
C TYR A 33 -16.69 -3.03 -10.41
N ALA A 34 -17.24 -1.81 -10.28
CA ALA A 34 -17.39 -0.87 -11.38
C ALA A 34 -16.04 -0.44 -11.97
N ALA A 35 -15.05 -0.13 -11.12
CA ALA A 35 -13.72 0.27 -11.59
C ALA A 35 -13.05 -0.83 -12.42
N VAL A 36 -13.10 -2.09 -11.96
CA VAL A 36 -12.50 -3.21 -12.70
C VAL A 36 -13.20 -3.45 -14.03
N LYS A 37 -14.54 -3.39 -14.07
CA LYS A 37 -15.33 -3.43 -15.32
C LYS A 37 -15.00 -2.27 -16.26
N ALA A 38 -14.72 -1.09 -15.73
CA ALA A 38 -14.31 0.09 -16.49
C ALA A 38 -12.85 0.04 -16.98
N GLY A 39 -12.07 -0.99 -16.59
CA GLY A 39 -10.71 -1.21 -17.07
C GLY A 39 -9.60 -0.95 -16.05
N TYR A 40 -9.92 -0.60 -14.80
CA TYR A 40 -8.90 -0.49 -13.75
C TYR A 40 -8.28 -1.87 -13.49
N ARG A 41 -6.96 -1.87 -13.29
CA ARG A 41 -6.17 -3.07 -12.96
C ARG A 41 -5.33 -2.89 -11.71
N HIS A 42 -5.52 -1.81 -10.95
CA HIS A 42 -4.85 -1.55 -9.70
C HIS A 42 -5.86 -1.08 -8.65
N ILE A 43 -5.89 -1.75 -7.50
CA ILE A 43 -6.69 -1.38 -6.33
C ILE A 43 -5.75 -1.15 -5.14
N ASP A 44 -5.85 0.04 -4.54
CA ASP A 44 -5.08 0.43 -3.35
C ASP A 44 -5.95 0.34 -2.10
N CYS A 45 -5.60 -0.60 -1.23
CA CYS A 45 -6.28 -0.91 0.02
C CYS A 45 -5.38 -0.58 1.22
N ALA A 46 -5.93 -0.68 2.42
CA ALA A 46 -5.16 -0.78 3.66
C ALA A 46 -6.04 -1.36 4.76
N ARG A 47 -5.45 -2.15 5.66
CA ARG A 47 -6.15 -2.68 6.84
C ARG A 47 -6.82 -1.59 7.67
N ALA A 48 -6.16 -0.44 7.79
CA ALA A 48 -6.65 0.70 8.56
C ALA A 48 -7.93 1.35 8.01
N TYR A 49 -8.32 1.03 6.77
CA TYR A 49 -9.52 1.59 6.14
C TYR A 49 -10.79 0.84 6.56
N ASN A 50 -10.66 -0.31 7.25
CA ASN A 50 -11.76 -1.12 7.76
C ASN A 50 -12.79 -1.52 6.69
N ASN A 51 -12.33 -1.73 5.44
CA ASN A 51 -13.19 -2.08 4.30
C ASN A 51 -12.59 -3.18 3.39
N GLU A 52 -11.50 -3.84 3.81
CA GLU A 52 -10.85 -4.89 3.00
C GLU A 52 -11.75 -6.11 2.76
N LYS A 53 -12.67 -6.43 3.68
CA LYS A 53 -13.61 -7.55 3.53
C LYS A 53 -14.56 -7.33 2.36
N GLU A 54 -15.12 -6.13 2.26
CA GLU A 54 -16.03 -5.72 1.20
C GLU A 54 -15.31 -5.66 -0.15
N VAL A 55 -14.05 -5.19 -0.16
CA VAL A 55 -13.18 -5.28 -1.34
C VAL A 55 -12.97 -6.74 -1.75
N GLY A 56 -12.65 -7.63 -0.80
CA GLY A 56 -12.45 -9.05 -1.06
C GLY A 56 -13.68 -9.74 -1.64
N LEU A 57 -14.88 -9.40 -1.15
CA LEU A 57 -16.15 -9.90 -1.71
C LEU A 57 -16.34 -9.45 -3.18
N ALA A 58 -16.01 -8.20 -3.50
CA ALA A 58 -16.07 -7.69 -4.87
C ALA A 58 -15.04 -8.36 -5.79
N LEU A 59 -13.79 -8.54 -5.31
CA LEU A 59 -12.73 -9.23 -6.04
C LEU A 59 -13.12 -10.68 -6.34
N LYS A 60 -13.60 -11.42 -5.33
CA LYS A 60 -14.09 -12.79 -5.51
C LYS A 60 -15.18 -12.87 -6.58
N LYS A 61 -16.19 -11.99 -6.51
CA LYS A 61 -17.25 -11.92 -7.53
C LYS A 61 -16.69 -11.65 -8.93
N LEU A 62 -15.75 -10.72 -9.08
CA LEU A 62 -15.10 -10.43 -10.36
C LEU A 62 -14.35 -11.64 -10.94
N PHE A 63 -13.70 -12.43 -10.08
CA PHE A 63 -13.01 -13.65 -10.49
C PHE A 63 -14.00 -14.77 -10.88
N GLU A 64 -15.06 -14.97 -10.09
CA GLU A 64 -16.10 -15.98 -10.35
C GLU A 64 -16.89 -15.69 -11.63
N GLU A 65 -17.15 -14.40 -11.92
CA GLU A 65 -17.78 -13.97 -13.17
C GLU A 65 -16.82 -14.00 -14.39
N GLY A 66 -15.54 -14.29 -14.18
CA GLY A 66 -14.54 -14.32 -15.25
C GLY A 66 -14.23 -12.95 -15.87
N VAL A 67 -14.49 -11.87 -15.13
CA VAL A 67 -14.23 -10.48 -15.61
C VAL A 67 -12.74 -10.22 -15.76
N VAL A 68 -11.96 -10.75 -14.82
CA VAL A 68 -10.51 -10.69 -14.76
C VAL A 68 -10.01 -11.94 -14.04
N LYS A 69 -8.75 -12.31 -14.25
CA LYS A 69 -8.03 -13.28 -13.43
C LYS A 69 -7.26 -12.56 -12.33
N ARG A 70 -6.80 -13.30 -11.31
CA ARG A 70 -6.03 -12.73 -10.20
C ARG A 70 -4.76 -12.03 -10.71
N GLU A 71 -4.06 -12.64 -11.66
CA GLU A 71 -2.82 -12.13 -12.27
C GLU A 71 -3.03 -10.90 -13.16
N ASP A 72 -4.27 -10.56 -13.51
CA ASP A 72 -4.58 -9.34 -14.26
C ASP A 72 -4.66 -8.10 -13.34
N LEU A 73 -4.77 -8.30 -12.02
CA LEU A 73 -4.91 -7.23 -11.04
C LEU A 73 -3.63 -7.02 -10.23
N PHE A 74 -3.33 -5.76 -9.95
CA PHE A 74 -2.31 -5.31 -9.00
C PHE A 74 -3.00 -4.84 -7.72
N ILE A 75 -2.86 -5.60 -6.63
CA ILE A 75 -3.48 -5.29 -5.34
C ILE A 75 -2.43 -4.83 -4.34
N THR A 76 -2.63 -3.62 -3.81
CA THR A 76 -1.79 -3.02 -2.77
C THR A 76 -2.52 -3.04 -1.43
N SER A 77 -1.84 -3.43 -0.34
CA SER A 77 -2.31 -3.15 1.04
C SER A 77 -1.16 -2.65 1.91
N LYS A 78 -1.46 -2.28 3.16
CA LYS A 78 -0.55 -1.54 4.04
C LYS A 78 -0.56 -2.07 5.47
N LEU A 79 0.64 -2.28 6.01
CA LEU A 79 0.90 -2.59 7.40
C LEU A 79 0.61 -1.38 8.29
N TRP A 80 -0.30 -1.53 9.24
CA TRP A 80 -0.68 -0.45 10.16
C TRP A 80 0.30 -0.28 11.32
N CYS A 81 0.38 0.94 11.86
CA CYS A 81 1.32 1.37 12.91
C CYS A 81 1.32 0.50 14.18
N GLY A 82 0.23 -0.22 14.45
CA GLY A 82 0.09 -1.13 15.59
C GLY A 82 0.73 -2.51 15.40
N HIS A 83 1.24 -2.84 14.20
CA HIS A 83 1.77 -4.17 13.85
C HIS A 83 3.23 -4.12 13.38
N HIS A 84 4.01 -3.15 13.86
CA HIS A 84 5.41 -2.99 13.45
C HIS A 84 6.38 -3.93 14.19
N ALA A 85 5.95 -4.68 15.21
CA ALA A 85 6.81 -5.70 15.80
C ALA A 85 7.03 -6.84 14.77
N PRO A 86 8.25 -7.37 14.59
CA PRO A 86 8.54 -8.38 13.57
C PRO A 86 7.60 -9.60 13.57
N GLU A 87 7.14 -10.00 14.74
CA GLU A 87 6.19 -11.10 14.97
C GLU A 87 4.74 -10.76 14.55
N ASP A 88 4.35 -9.50 14.59
CA ASP A 88 3.00 -9.02 14.23
C ASP A 88 2.84 -8.78 12.72
N VAL A 89 3.94 -8.54 12.00
CA VAL A 89 3.95 -8.29 10.56
C VAL A 89 3.30 -9.42 9.73
N PRO A 90 3.67 -10.72 9.91
CA PRO A 90 3.01 -11.80 9.19
C PRO A 90 1.55 -12.01 9.59
N GLU A 91 1.18 -11.76 10.85
CA GLU A 91 -0.22 -11.80 11.31
C GLU A 91 -1.05 -10.75 10.58
N ALA A 92 -0.57 -9.50 10.53
CA ALA A 92 -1.27 -8.40 9.88
C ALA A 92 -1.45 -8.62 8.36
N LEU A 93 -0.44 -9.15 7.68
CA LEU A 93 -0.58 -9.54 6.27
C LEU A 93 -1.58 -10.68 6.11
N GLY A 94 -1.50 -11.71 6.96
CA GLY A 94 -2.38 -12.87 6.93
C GLY A 94 -3.85 -12.46 7.06
N ASP A 95 -4.14 -11.54 7.96
CA ASP A 95 -5.48 -11.00 8.11
C ASP A 95 -5.95 -10.23 6.87
N SER A 96 -5.11 -9.35 6.31
CA SER A 96 -5.45 -8.62 5.08
C SER A 96 -5.67 -9.56 3.89
N LEU A 97 -4.86 -10.61 3.75
CA LEU A 97 -5.04 -11.64 2.72
C LEU A 97 -6.36 -12.39 2.90
N ASN A 98 -6.72 -12.74 4.13
CA ASN A 98 -7.99 -13.38 4.45
C ASN A 98 -9.19 -12.48 4.13
N ASP A 99 -9.14 -11.21 4.55
CA ASP A 99 -10.21 -10.24 4.32
C ASP A 99 -10.37 -9.95 2.81
N LEU A 100 -9.26 -9.78 2.08
CA LEU A 100 -9.26 -9.59 0.62
C LEU A 100 -9.53 -10.87 -0.19
N GLN A 101 -9.51 -12.04 0.47
CA GLN A 101 -9.65 -13.36 -0.16
C GLN A 101 -8.58 -13.64 -1.24
N LEU A 102 -7.32 -13.38 -0.90
CA LEU A 102 -6.17 -13.52 -1.80
C LEU A 102 -5.07 -14.40 -1.18
N ASP A 103 -4.29 -15.06 -2.03
CA ASP A 103 -3.12 -15.83 -1.58
C ASP A 103 -1.84 -14.99 -1.43
N TYR A 104 -1.78 -13.86 -2.15
CA TYR A 104 -0.67 -12.92 -2.17
C TYR A 104 -1.14 -11.49 -2.51
N LEU A 105 -0.34 -10.51 -2.09
CA LEU A 105 -0.43 -9.11 -2.55
C LEU A 105 0.64 -8.80 -3.59
N ASP A 106 0.33 -7.92 -4.52
CA ASP A 106 1.31 -7.43 -5.49
C ASP A 106 2.26 -6.43 -4.82
N LEU A 107 1.75 -5.64 -3.88
CA LEU A 107 2.51 -4.68 -3.11
C LEU A 107 2.04 -4.62 -1.65
N TYR A 108 2.98 -4.68 -0.71
CA TYR A 108 2.70 -4.46 0.71
C TYR A 108 3.57 -3.34 1.27
N LEU A 109 2.93 -2.32 1.86
CA LEU A 109 3.60 -1.09 2.29
C LEU A 109 3.64 -0.95 3.81
N ILE A 110 4.74 -0.46 4.38
CA ILE A 110 4.70 0.16 5.71
C ILE A 110 3.89 1.46 5.58
N HIS A 111 2.73 1.55 6.23
CA HIS A 111 1.80 2.67 6.01
C HIS A 111 2.36 4.02 6.48
N TRP A 112 3.07 4.03 7.62
CA TRP A 112 3.71 5.22 8.16
C TRP A 112 5.03 4.87 8.84
N PRO A 113 6.04 5.75 8.86
CA PRO A 113 7.25 5.56 9.66
C PRO A 113 7.00 5.85 11.15
N PHE A 114 5.97 5.24 11.73
CA PHE A 114 5.43 5.53 13.05
C PHE A 114 4.88 4.26 13.71
N LYS A 115 5.08 4.11 15.03
CA LYS A 115 4.66 2.92 15.78
C LYS A 115 3.77 3.30 16.95
N ILE A 116 2.72 2.51 17.15
CA ILE A 116 1.85 2.59 18.33
C ILE A 116 1.77 1.21 19.01
N LYS A 117 1.30 1.18 20.26
CA LYS A 117 0.97 -0.07 20.97
C LYS A 117 -0.07 -0.87 20.16
N LYS A 118 0.11 -2.19 20.03
CA LYS A 118 -0.84 -3.07 19.34
C LYS A 118 -2.23 -2.96 19.99
N GLY A 119 -3.29 -2.97 19.17
CA GLY A 119 -4.67 -2.86 19.63
C GLY A 119 -5.09 -1.46 20.13
N THR A 120 -4.28 -0.44 19.90
CA THR A 120 -4.59 0.95 20.30
C THR A 120 -4.78 1.88 19.10
N SER A 121 -5.14 3.14 19.36
CA SER A 121 -5.40 4.16 18.32
C SER A 121 -4.37 5.29 18.34
N ILE A 122 -4.21 5.95 17.18
CA ILE A 122 -3.33 7.12 17.01
C ILE A 122 -3.84 8.38 17.73
N GLY A 123 -5.07 8.38 18.23
CA GLY A 123 -5.69 9.53 18.88
C GLY A 123 -5.19 9.81 20.31
N ASN A 124 -4.41 8.89 20.90
CA ASN A 124 -3.82 9.08 22.22
C ASN A 124 -2.27 9.00 22.14
N PRO A 125 -1.54 10.10 22.41
CA PRO A 125 -0.07 10.13 22.41
C PRO A 125 0.60 9.13 23.37
N GLU A 126 -0.06 8.70 24.45
CA GLU A 126 0.48 7.70 25.38
C GLU A 126 0.65 6.31 24.75
N ASN A 127 0.06 6.10 23.58
CA ASN A 127 0.20 4.86 22.82
C ASN A 127 1.45 4.84 21.94
N PHE A 128 2.15 5.97 21.80
CA PHE A 128 3.24 6.10 20.84
C PHE A 128 4.48 5.37 21.33
N LEU A 129 5.11 4.64 20.41
CA LEU A 129 6.33 3.89 20.64
C LEU A 129 7.40 4.34 19.62
N PRO A 130 8.70 4.29 19.98
CA PRO A 130 9.74 4.54 19.01
C PRO A 130 9.68 3.49 17.88
N PRO A 131 9.67 3.90 16.61
CA PRO A 131 9.67 2.96 15.49
C PRO A 131 11.07 2.36 15.31
N ASP A 132 11.12 1.04 15.09
CA ASP A 132 12.31 0.33 14.63
C ASP A 132 12.07 -0.14 13.19
N ILE A 133 12.27 0.78 12.25
CA ILE A 133 12.01 0.53 10.83
C ILE A 133 12.90 -0.59 10.26
N PRO A 134 14.21 -0.67 10.57
CA PRO A 134 15.03 -1.80 10.13
C PRO A 134 14.48 -3.16 10.59
N ALA A 135 14.03 -3.28 11.84
CA ALA A 135 13.45 -4.54 12.34
C ALA A 135 12.13 -4.87 11.64
N THR A 136 11.22 -3.89 11.49
CA THR A 136 9.96 -4.08 10.74
C THR A 136 10.24 -4.46 9.29
N TRP A 137 11.20 -3.78 8.64
CA TRP A 137 11.58 -4.05 7.26
C TRP A 137 12.13 -5.46 7.09
N GLY A 138 13.00 -5.93 7.99
CA GLY A 138 13.50 -7.30 7.97
C GLY A 138 12.38 -8.35 8.03
N ALA A 139 11.25 -8.05 8.69
CA ALA A 139 10.05 -8.90 8.64
C ALA A 139 9.30 -8.79 7.31
N MET A 140 9.18 -7.57 6.74
CA MET A 140 8.62 -7.36 5.39
C MET A 140 9.41 -8.13 4.32
N GLU A 141 10.73 -8.15 4.41
CA GLU A 141 11.58 -8.91 3.48
C GLU A 141 11.30 -10.42 3.53
N LYS A 142 11.00 -10.97 4.72
CA LYS A 142 10.62 -12.38 4.84
C LYS A 142 9.28 -12.67 4.15
N LEU A 143 8.34 -11.73 4.18
CA LEU A 143 7.06 -11.84 3.46
C LEU A 143 7.27 -11.84 1.94
N HIS A 144 8.23 -11.02 1.48
CA HIS A 144 8.65 -10.99 0.09
C HIS A 144 9.30 -12.30 -0.35
N ASP A 145 10.27 -12.80 0.42
CA ASP A 145 10.94 -14.07 0.13
C ASP A 145 9.96 -15.26 0.13
N ALA A 146 8.93 -15.22 0.98
CA ALA A 146 7.86 -16.22 1.02
C ALA A 146 6.83 -16.08 -0.13
N GLY A 147 6.94 -15.05 -0.97
CA GLY A 147 6.02 -14.78 -2.08
C GLY A 147 4.63 -14.30 -1.66
N LYS A 148 4.42 -13.97 -0.38
CA LYS A 148 3.15 -13.43 0.15
C LYS A 148 2.94 -11.97 -0.22
N ALA A 149 4.03 -11.22 -0.42
CA ALA A 149 4.03 -9.89 -1.02
C ALA A 149 5.05 -9.86 -2.18
N ARG A 150 4.59 -9.71 -3.43
CA ARG A 150 5.48 -9.76 -4.61
C ARG A 150 6.43 -8.58 -4.70
N ALA A 151 6.02 -7.44 -4.18
CA ALA A 151 6.84 -6.28 -3.92
C ALA A 151 6.54 -5.75 -2.51
N ILE A 152 7.53 -5.12 -1.91
CA ILE A 152 7.39 -4.44 -0.62
C ILE A 152 7.87 -3.00 -0.75
N GLY A 153 7.24 -2.11 0.01
CA GLY A 153 7.53 -0.68 -0.07
C GLY A 153 7.16 0.06 1.20
N VAL A 154 7.18 1.38 1.12
CA VAL A 154 6.85 2.27 2.22
C VAL A 154 5.82 3.30 1.77
N SER A 155 5.21 3.98 2.75
CA SER A 155 4.34 5.13 2.50
C SER A 155 4.63 6.20 3.53
N ASN A 156 4.56 7.46 3.09
CA ASN A 156 4.82 8.66 3.89
C ASN A 156 6.27 8.74 4.43
N PHE A 157 7.23 8.22 3.67
CA PHE A 157 8.64 8.35 4.01
C PHE A 157 9.19 9.65 3.40
N SER A 158 10.03 10.36 4.18
CA SER A 158 10.80 11.47 3.62
C SER A 158 12.03 10.93 2.89
N SER A 159 12.64 11.72 2.01
CA SER A 159 13.87 11.31 1.30
C SER A 159 14.97 10.84 2.26
N LYS A 160 15.07 11.46 3.45
CA LYS A 160 16.00 11.02 4.49
C LYS A 160 15.65 9.62 4.98
N LYS A 161 14.40 9.37 5.41
CA LYS A 161 14.00 8.07 5.95
C LYS A 161 14.09 6.97 4.89
N LEU A 162 13.72 7.27 3.65
CA LEU A 162 13.85 6.34 2.53
C LEU A 162 15.33 6.00 2.27
N GLY A 163 16.21 7.00 2.27
CA GLY A 163 17.66 6.80 2.13
C GLY A 163 18.28 6.00 3.28
N ASP A 164 17.88 6.30 4.52
CA ASP A 164 18.33 5.57 5.71
C ASP A 164 17.91 4.08 5.62
N LEU A 165 16.69 3.79 5.12
CA LEU A 165 16.21 2.43 4.90
C LEU A 165 16.96 1.73 3.75
N LEU A 166 17.12 2.39 2.60
CA LEU A 166 17.86 1.85 1.45
C LEU A 166 19.30 1.47 1.81
N ALA A 167 19.92 2.16 2.76
CA ALA A 167 21.28 1.87 3.20
C ALA A 167 21.42 0.54 3.97
N VAL A 168 20.32 0.00 4.52
CA VAL A 168 20.33 -1.22 5.36
C VAL A 168 19.48 -2.35 4.78
N ALA A 169 18.59 -2.06 3.84
CA ALA A 169 17.69 -3.02 3.24
C ALA A 169 18.43 -3.98 2.28
N ARG A 170 18.19 -5.29 2.43
CA ARG A 170 18.62 -6.30 1.46
C ARG A 170 17.69 -6.31 0.24
N VAL A 171 16.38 -6.23 0.48
CA VAL A 171 15.37 -6.03 -0.56
C VAL A 171 15.03 -4.55 -0.57
N PRO A 172 15.43 -3.78 -1.61
CA PRO A 172 15.16 -2.35 -1.65
C PRO A 172 13.64 -2.09 -1.75
N PRO A 173 13.10 -1.04 -1.10
CA PRO A 173 11.72 -0.64 -1.29
C PRO A 173 11.41 -0.45 -2.79
N ALA A 174 10.36 -1.10 -3.28
CA ALA A 174 9.93 -0.95 -4.67
C ALA A 174 9.15 0.35 -4.89
N VAL A 175 8.44 0.79 -3.85
CA VAL A 175 7.53 1.94 -3.89
C VAL A 175 7.70 2.79 -2.64
N ASP A 176 7.62 4.12 -2.80
CA ASP A 176 7.27 5.06 -1.75
C ASP A 176 5.95 5.77 -2.13
N GLN A 177 4.87 5.48 -1.40
CA GLN A 177 3.56 6.05 -1.64
C GLN A 177 3.36 7.32 -0.81
N VAL A 178 3.14 8.47 -1.47
CA VAL A 178 3.06 9.78 -0.79
C VAL A 178 1.96 10.68 -1.37
N GLU A 179 1.54 11.65 -0.56
CA GLU A 179 0.76 12.79 -1.05
C GLU A 179 1.56 13.54 -2.13
N CYS A 180 0.96 13.68 -3.32
CA CYS A 180 1.54 14.44 -4.42
C CYS A 180 0.46 14.98 -5.36
N HIS A 181 0.50 16.29 -5.64
CA HIS A 181 -0.45 17.01 -6.52
C HIS A 181 0.17 18.36 -6.96
N PRO A 182 -0.46 19.15 -7.86
CA PRO A 182 0.15 20.37 -8.40
C PRO A 182 0.63 21.40 -7.36
N THR A 183 -0.01 21.46 -6.18
CA THR A 183 0.37 22.34 -5.07
C THR A 183 1.32 21.70 -4.06
N TRP A 184 1.54 20.38 -4.13
CA TRP A 184 2.52 19.63 -3.33
C TRP A 184 3.23 18.61 -4.21
N GLN A 185 4.23 19.07 -4.98
CA GLN A 185 4.76 18.32 -6.12
C GLN A 185 5.83 17.27 -5.78
N GLN A 186 6.30 17.24 -4.53
CA GLN A 186 7.33 16.31 -4.06
C GLN A 186 8.62 16.29 -4.91
N SER A 187 9.02 17.39 -5.56
CA SER A 187 10.09 17.40 -6.58
C SER A 187 11.44 16.82 -6.08
N LYS A 188 11.80 17.12 -4.82
CA LYS A 188 13.01 16.56 -4.19
C LYS A 188 12.90 15.05 -3.99
N LEU A 189 11.77 14.57 -3.46
CA LEU A 189 11.54 13.15 -3.23
C LEU A 189 11.45 12.40 -4.56
N HIS A 190 10.74 12.96 -5.55
CA HIS A 190 10.66 12.41 -6.90
C HIS A 190 12.04 12.20 -7.53
N SER A 191 12.90 13.22 -7.47
CA SER A 191 14.28 13.11 -7.99
C SER A 191 15.09 12.03 -7.26
N PHE A 192 14.91 11.90 -5.94
CA PHE A 192 15.59 10.89 -5.12
C PHE A 192 15.10 9.46 -5.42
N CYS A 193 13.79 9.27 -5.57
CA CYS A 193 13.20 7.99 -5.95
C CYS A 193 13.68 7.56 -7.34
N GLN A 194 13.72 8.48 -8.31
CA GLN A 194 14.25 8.21 -9.64
C GLN A 194 15.72 7.77 -9.63
N SER A 195 16.58 8.44 -8.85
CA SER A 195 18.00 8.10 -8.80
C SER A 195 18.30 6.79 -8.07
N THR A 196 17.36 6.29 -7.26
CA THR A 196 17.50 5.05 -6.46
C THR A 196 16.69 3.88 -7.01
N GLY A 197 15.94 4.07 -8.10
CA GLY A 197 15.10 3.04 -8.69
C GLY A 197 13.84 2.71 -7.88
N VAL A 198 13.45 3.57 -6.95
CA VAL A 198 12.18 3.46 -6.20
C VAL A 198 11.08 4.14 -7.01
N HIS A 199 9.92 3.49 -7.16
CA HIS A 199 8.77 4.12 -7.80
C HIS A 199 8.06 5.05 -6.82
N LEU A 200 7.89 6.32 -7.18
CA LEU A 200 7.07 7.25 -6.42
C LEU A 200 5.60 7.07 -6.82
N LEU A 201 4.82 6.42 -5.95
CA LEU A 201 3.39 6.24 -6.15
C LEU A 201 2.65 7.41 -5.52
N THR A 202 1.88 8.13 -6.33
CA THR A 202 1.16 9.32 -5.85
C THR A 202 -0.23 8.94 -5.38
N THR A 203 -0.57 9.27 -4.14
CA THR A 203 -1.96 9.31 -3.66
C THR A 203 -2.38 10.75 -3.45
N ARG A 204 -3.68 11.02 -3.59
CA ARG A 204 -4.25 12.36 -3.39
C ARG A 204 -5.25 12.27 -2.25
N PHE A 205 -4.81 12.63 -1.03
CA PHE A 205 -5.65 12.59 0.16
C PHE A 205 -6.55 13.84 0.32
N THR A 206 -6.15 14.99 -0.22
CA THR A 206 -6.71 16.29 0.19
C THR A 206 -7.30 17.11 -0.96
N TRP A 207 -6.67 17.09 -2.15
CA TRP A 207 -6.94 18.14 -3.13
C TRP A 207 -8.26 18.00 -3.93
N LEU A 208 -8.93 16.84 -4.02
CA LEU A 208 -10.25 16.73 -4.73
C LEU A 208 -11.44 17.14 -3.84
N ASN A 209 -11.26 17.20 -2.52
CA ASN A 209 -12.32 17.56 -1.57
C ASN A 209 -12.26 19.04 -1.17
N MET A 210 -11.51 19.86 -1.90
CA MET A 210 -11.35 21.30 -1.62
C MET A 210 -12.37 22.19 -2.35
N ASP A 211 -13.48 21.65 -2.85
CA ASP A 211 -14.57 22.43 -3.45
C ASP A 211 -15.44 23.18 -2.41
N GLU A 212 -15.01 23.27 -1.13
CA GLU A 212 -15.72 23.96 -0.05
C GLU A 212 -14.97 25.18 0.55
N TRP A 213 -14.18 25.91 -0.25
CA TRP A 213 -13.66 27.24 0.15
C TRP A 213 -13.88 28.29 -0.94
#